data_AF-A0A6A7LQU3-F1
#
_entry.id   AF-A0A6A7LQU3-F1
#
_cell.length_a   1.000
_cell.length_b   1.000
_cell.length_c   1.000
_cell.angle_alpha   90.00
_cell.angle_beta   90.00
_cell.angle_gamma   90.00
#
_symmetry.space_group_name_H-M   'P 1'
#
loop_
_entity.id
_entity.type
_entity.pdbx_description
1 polymer ?
#
loop_
_entity_poly.entity_id
_entity_poly.type
_entity_poly.pdbx_seq_one_letter_code
_entity_poly.pdbx_strand_id
1 'polypeptide(L)' 'MNPNILTTGMRCTLSDGSLVEVRSVLPDHVHVRVRYLDTLDNPEIRNGEEREVPFEELIAEYMGTHAEGLT' A
#
# COMPACT_ATOMS: atom_id res chain seq x y z
N MET A 1 9.81 -6.10 -1.77
CA MET A 1 9.01 -5.74 -2.96
C MET A 1 9.91 -4.96 -3.93
N ASN A 2 9.68 -4.94 -5.25
CA ASN A 2 10.43 -4.08 -6.18
C ASN A 2 9.66 -2.75 -6.41
N PRO A 3 10.27 -1.56 -6.35
CA PRO A 3 9.55 -0.30 -6.55
C PRO A 3 9.00 -0.15 -7.98
N ASN A 4 9.62 -0.82 -8.95
CA ASN A 4 9.16 -0.84 -10.35
C ASN A 4 7.86 -1.63 -10.59
N ILE A 5 7.39 -2.43 -9.63
CA ILE A 5 6.12 -3.16 -9.77
C ILE A 5 4.93 -2.38 -9.18
N LEU A 6 5.18 -1.27 -8.48
CA LEU A 6 4.11 -0.46 -7.94
C LEU A 6 3.38 0.28 -9.06
N THR A 7 2.07 0.12 -9.07
CA THR A 7 1.18 0.85 -9.98
C THR A 7 0.20 1.68 -9.17
N THR A 8 -0.16 2.86 -9.70
CA THR A 8 -1.23 3.67 -9.09
C THR A 8 -2.54 2.87 -9.06
N GLY A 9 -3.21 2.87 -7.91
CA GLY A 9 -4.42 2.07 -7.64
C GLY A 9 -4.14 0.69 -7.03
N MET A 10 -2.88 0.27 -6.96
CA MET A 10 -2.48 -0.95 -6.28
C MET A 10 -2.75 -0.85 -4.78
N ARG A 11 -3.35 -1.89 -4.20
CA ARG A 11 -3.62 -1.96 -2.77
C ARG A 11 -2.53 -2.75 -2.10
N CYS A 12 -2.01 -2.24 -0.99
CA CYS A 12 -0.93 -2.85 -0.24
C CYS A 12 -1.24 -2.78 1.26
N THR A 13 -0.61 -3.65 2.02
CA THR A 13 -0.62 -3.58 3.48
C THR A 13 0.70 -3.01 3.97
N LEU A 14 0.64 -2.09 4.93
CA LEU A 14 1.80 -1.52 5.59
C LEU A 14 2.32 -2.42 6.72
N SER A 15 3.53 -2.15 7.21
CA SER A 15 4.13 -2.83 8.36
C SER A 15 3.30 -2.76 9.64
N ASP A 16 2.56 -1.68 9.82
CA ASP A 16 1.64 -1.49 10.95
C ASP A 16 0.31 -2.26 10.79
N GLY A 17 0.10 -2.91 9.65
CA GLY A 17 -1.12 -3.64 9.32
C GLY A 17 -2.15 -2.82 8.57
N SER A 18 -2.02 -1.49 8.48
CA SER A 18 -2.94 -0.64 7.72
C SER A 18 -3.06 -1.05 6.25
N LEU A 19 -4.27 -0.97 5.71
CA LEU A 19 -4.54 -1.17 4.30
C LEU A 19 -4.46 0.17 3.57
N VAL A 20 -3.66 0.24 2.52
CA VAL A 20 -3.44 1.47 1.75
C VAL A 20 -3.54 1.23 0.24
N GLU A 21 -3.85 2.30 -0.51
CA GLU A 21 -3.83 2.34 -1.98
C GLU A 21 -2.70 3.25 -2.46
N VAL A 22 -1.85 2.76 -3.37
CA VAL A 22 -0.79 3.55 -3.99
C VAL A 22 -1.41 4.63 -4.87
N ARG A 23 -1.09 5.90 -4.61
CA ARG A 23 -1.54 7.04 -5.41
C ARG A 23 -0.47 7.49 -6.38
N SER A 24 0.79 7.55 -5.93
CA SER A 24 1.93 7.91 -6.77
C SER A 24 3.22 7.36 -6.19
N VAL A 25 4.13 6.93 -7.06
CA VAL A 25 5.52 6.64 -6.68
C VAL A 25 6.34 7.91 -6.84
N LEU A 26 7.12 8.29 -5.83
CA LEU A 26 7.96 9.49 -5.89
C LEU A 26 9.25 9.20 -6.67
N PRO A 27 9.85 10.23 -7.31
CA PRO A 27 11.01 10.05 -8.20
C PRO A 27 12.29 9.60 -7.47
N ASP A 28 12.34 9.72 -6.14
CA ASP A 28 13.44 9.20 -5.35
C ASP A 28 13.42 7.66 -5.22
N HIS A 29 12.31 7.00 -5.59
CA HIS A 29 12.11 5.55 -5.45
C HIS A 29 12.26 5.00 -4.00
N VAL A 30 12.39 5.89 -3.00
CA VAL A 30 12.43 5.54 -1.58
C VAL A 30 11.05 5.73 -0.96
N HIS A 31 10.26 6.68 -1.44
CA HIS A 31 8.94 6.99 -0.91
C HIS A 31 7.82 6.74 -1.92
N VAL A 32 6.65 6.47 -1.36
CA VAL A 32 5.42 6.27 -2.12
C VAL A 32 4.29 7.01 -1.42
N ARG A 33 3.51 7.74 -2.21
CA ARG A 33 2.29 8.37 -1.73
C ARG A 33 1.18 7.36 -1.76
N VAL A 34 0.61 7.10 -0.59
CA VAL A 34 -0.46 6.13 -0.40
C VAL A 34 -1.69 6.81 0.19
N ARG A 35 -2.85 6.21 -0.01
CA ARG A 35 -4.12 6.60 0.59
C ARG A 35 -4.58 5.51 1.54
N TYR A 36 -4.82 5.84 2.80
CA TYR A 36 -5.30 4.86 3.77
C TYR A 36 -6.74 4.46 3.44
N LEU A 37 -6.97 3.17 3.28
CA LEU A 37 -8.28 2.57 3.05
C LEU A 37 -8.88 2.04 4.34
N ASP A 38 -8.04 1.45 5.18
CA ASP A 38 -8.38 0.99 6.52
C ASP A 38 -7.16 1.20 7.43
N THR A 39 -7.37 1.85 8.57
CA THR A 39 -6.29 2.22 9.47
C THR A 39 -6.07 1.20 10.59
N LEU A 40 -6.82 0.08 10.61
CA LEU A 40 -6.62 -1.10 11.47
C LEU A 40 -6.13 -0.78 12.90
N ASP A 41 -6.73 0.23 13.54
CA ASP A 41 -6.43 0.72 14.90
C ASP A 41 -5.43 1.89 15.04
N ASN A 42 -5.07 2.60 13.96
CA ASN A 42 -4.33 3.87 14.06
C ASN A 42 -5.28 5.07 14.21
N PRO A 43 -5.48 5.62 15.43
CA PRO A 43 -6.41 6.74 15.66
C PRO A 43 -5.92 8.06 15.07
N GLU A 44 -4.62 8.19 14.80
CA GLU A 44 -4.01 9.38 14.21
C GLU A 44 -4.20 9.47 12.69
N ILE A 45 -4.68 8.40 12.05
CA ILE A 45 -4.83 8.30 10.61
C ILE A 45 -6.30 8.16 10.28
N ARG A 46 -6.77 8.96 9.32
CA ARG A 46 -8.16 8.93 8.88
C ARG A 46 -8.28 8.10 7.61
N ASN A 47 -9.35 7.33 7.49
CA ASN A 47 -9.69 6.67 6.24
C ASN A 47 -9.83 7.71 5.12
N GLY A 48 -9.14 7.46 4.01
CA GLY A 48 -9.06 8.33 2.85
C GLY A 48 -7.94 9.39 2.91
N GLU A 49 -7.22 9.51 4.02
CA GLU A 49 -6.05 10.38 4.14
C GLU A 49 -4.91 9.90 3.24
N GLU A 50 -4.19 10.84 2.63
CA GLU A 50 -3.01 10.53 1.82
C GLU A 50 -1.74 10.91 2.59
N ARG A 51 -0.77 9.99 2.65
CA ARG A 51 0.56 10.26 3.20
C ARG A 51 1.65 9.68 2.33
N GLU A 52 2.84 10.23 2.50
CA GLU A 52 4.08 9.67 1.97
C GLU A 52 4.62 8.69 3.00
N VAL A 53 4.80 7.44 2.57
CA VAL A 53 5.39 6.39 3.40
C VAL A 53 6.62 5.83 2.70
N PRO A 54 7.59 5.32 3.47
CA PRO A 54 8.73 4.60 2.90
C PRO A 54 8.25 3.40 2.09
N PHE A 55 8.85 3.15 0.95
CA PHE A 55 8.58 1.97 0.13
C PHE A 55 8.82 0.67 0.89
N GLU A 56 9.82 0.65 1.77
CA GLU A 56 10.14 -0.51 2.62
C GLU A 56 9.00 -0.92 3.56
N GLU A 57 8.11 0.02 3.91
CA GLU A 57 6.96 -0.25 4.77
C GLU A 57 5.83 -0.98 4.04
N LEU A 58 5.86 -1.05 2.71
CA LEU A 58 4.92 -1.85 1.94
C LEU A 58 5.32 -3.34 2.01
N ILE A 59 4.67 -4.07 2.91
CA ILE A 59 5.00 -5.48 3.18
C ILE A 59 4.51 -6.41 2.07
N ALA A 60 3.29 -6.21 1.58
CA ALA A 60 2.68 -7.10 0.60
C ALA A 60 1.73 -6.36 -0.33
N GLU A 61 1.68 -6.79 -1.59
CA GLU A 61 0.57 -6.47 -2.48
C GLU A 61 -0.65 -7.17 -1.89
N TYR A 62 -1.72 -6.42 -1.65
CA TYR A 62 -3.03 -7.01 -1.43
C TYR A 62 -3.51 -7.50 -2.79
N MET A 63 -2.98 -8.65 -3.21
CA MET A 63 -3.59 -9.46 -4.24
C MET A 63 -4.89 -9.95 -3.64
N GLY A 64 -5.99 -9.22 -3.91
CA GLY A 64 -7.32 -9.77 -3.71
C GLY A 64 -7.35 -11.11 -4.44
N THR A 65 -7.19 -12.18 -3.67
CA THR A 65 -7.20 -13.60 -4.05
C THR A 65 -7.00 -13.84 -5.55
N HIS A 66 -5.75 -14.05 -6.00
CA HIS A 66 -5.55 -14.91 -7.17
C HIS A 66 -5.94 -16.33 -6.72
N ALA A 67 -7.25 -16.60 -6.70
CA ALA A 67 -7.79 -17.94 -6.76
C ALA A 67 -7.56 -18.44 -8.20
N GLU A 68 -6.31 -18.65 -8.57
CA GLU A 68 -6.04 -19.47 -9.75
C GLU A 68 -6.21 -20.91 -9.32
N GLY A 69 -7.42 -21.41 -9.61
CA GLY A 69 -7.64 -22.77 -10.05
C GLY A 69 -7.00 -23.87 -9.20
N LEU A 70 -7.79 -24.37 -8.26
CA LEU A 70 -7.78 -25.79 -7.95
C LEU A 70 -7.89 -26.58 -9.28
N THR A 71 -6.87 -27.33 -9.65
CA THR A 71 -6.93 -28.42 -10.64
C THR A 71 -6.08 -29.57 -10.14
#